data_AF-A0A434AWH2-F1
#
_entry.id   AF-A0A434AWH2-F1
#
_cell.length_a   1.000
_cell.length_b   1.000
_cell.length_c   1.000
_cell.angle_alpha   90.00
_cell.angle_beta   90.00
_cell.angle_gamma   90.00
#
_symmetry.space_group_name_H-M   'P 1'
#
loop_
_entity.id
_entity.type
_entity.pdbx_description
1 polymer ?
#
loop_
_entity_poly.entity_id
_entity_poly.type
_entity_poly.pdbx_seq_one_letter_code
_entity_poly.pdbx_strand_id
1 'polypeptide(L)' 'MKITDNKEILSRTKELIEHHATGTPSQLALKLGVSERNAYRILEYLKGSGWEIHYSRMQESYVLND' A
#
# COMPACT_ATOMS: atom_id res chain seq x y z
N MET A 1 10.50 11.66 11.19
CA MET A 1 9.41 11.89 10.22
C MET A 1 8.52 10.65 10.18
N LYS A 2 7.20 10.76 10.33
CA LYS A 2 6.32 9.59 10.17
C LYS A 2 6.02 9.44 8.68
N ILE A 3 6.24 8.25 8.13
CA ILE A 3 6.01 7.97 6.70
C ILE A 3 4.55 8.20 6.29
N THR A 4 3.63 8.04 7.25
CA THR A 4 2.19 8.24 7.12
C THR A 4 1.78 9.71 6.95
N ASP A 5 2.68 10.66 7.20
CA ASP A 5 2.38 12.09 6.99
C ASP A 5 2.74 12.53 5.55
N ASN A 6 3.42 11.66 4.79
CA ASN A 6 3.79 11.94 3.40
C ASN A 6 2.60 11.68 2.46
N LYS A 7 1.92 12.75 2.08
CA LYS A 7 0.74 12.71 1.19
C LYS A 7 1.04 12.11 -0.19
N GLU A 8 2.22 12.32 -0.74
CA GLU A 8 2.61 11.80 -2.04
C GLU A 8 2.73 10.27 -2.01
N ILE A 9 3.38 9.72 -0.97
CA ILE A 9 3.48 8.28 -0.76
C ILE A 9 2.10 7.65 -0.55
N LEU A 10 1.22 8.31 0.22
CA LEU A 10 -0.14 7.82 0.43
C LEU A 10 -0.94 7.82 -0.87
N SER A 11 -0.90 8.91 -1.65
CA SER A 11 -1.57 9.00 -2.96
C SER A 11 -1.07 7.90 -3.88
N ARG A 12 0.25 7.74 -3.98
CA ARG A 12 0.86 6.72 -4.84
C ARG A 12 0.48 5.31 -4.43
N THR A 13 0.40 5.04 -3.13
CA THR A 13 -0.01 3.72 -2.63
C THR A 13 -1.46 3.42 -3.00
N LYS A 14 -2.36 4.41 -2.90
CA LYS A 14 -3.77 4.26 -3.28
C LYS A 14 -3.92 3.97 -4.77
N GLU A 15 -3.26 4.74 -5.62
CA GLU A 15 -3.23 4.49 -7.08
C GLU A 15 -2.78 3.05 -7.39
N LEU A 16 -1.71 2.58 -6.74
CA LEU A 16 -1.22 1.22 -6.96
C LEU A 16 -2.23 0.15 -6.51
N ILE A 17 -3.00 0.39 -5.45
CA ILE A 17 -4.05 -0.54 -4.98
C ILE A 17 -5.23 -0.56 -5.96
N GLU A 18 -5.69 0.62 -6.38
CA GLU A 18 -6.79 0.80 -7.34
C GLU A 18 -6.47 0.15 -8.69
N HIS A 19 -5.21 0.23 -9.12
CA HIS A 19 -4.73 -0.39 -10.36
C HIS A 19 -4.23 -1.84 -10.19
N HIS A 20 -4.38 -2.44 -9.00
CA HIS A 20 -3.91 -3.80 -8.68
C HIS A 20 -2.42 -4.01 -9.03
N ALA A 21 -1.62 -2.97 -8.86
CA ALA A 21 -0.22 -2.89 -9.26
C ALA A 21 0.72 -2.81 -8.05
N THR A 22 0.31 -3.24 -6.86
CA THR A 22 1.18 -3.16 -5.67
C THR A 22 2.28 -4.23 -5.65
N GLY A 23 1.98 -5.45 -6.09
CA GLY A 23 2.87 -6.59 -5.89
C GLY A 23 2.84 -7.10 -4.44
N THR A 24 3.87 -7.85 -4.07
CA THR A 24 4.16 -8.22 -2.67
C THR A 24 4.57 -7.00 -1.83
N PRO A 25 4.58 -7.10 -0.50
CA PRO A 25 5.04 -6.02 0.38
C PRO A 25 6.44 -5.48 0.05
N SER A 26 7.38 -6.37 -0.29
CA SER A 26 8.74 -5.99 -0.69
C SER A 26 8.76 -5.27 -2.06
N GLN A 27 7.90 -5.68 -3.00
CA GLN A 27 7.77 -5.01 -4.30
C GLN A 27 7.11 -3.64 -4.16
N LEU A 28 6.06 -3.51 -3.33
CA LEU A 28 5.43 -2.23 -3.02
C LEU A 28 6.45 -1.27 -2.39
N ALA A 29 7.26 -1.76 -1.45
CA ALA A 29 8.33 -0.97 -0.83
C ALA A 29 9.34 -0.44 -1.86
N LEU A 30 9.76 -1.29 -2.81
CA LEU A 30 10.63 -0.88 -3.92
C LEU A 30 9.98 0.19 -4.79
N LYS A 31 8.70 0.04 -5.15
CA LYS A 31 7.94 1.01 -5.97
C LYS A 31 7.78 2.37 -5.30
N LEU A 32 7.68 2.39 -3.97
CA LEU A 32 7.53 3.59 -3.17
C LEU A 32 8.88 4.18 -2.70
N GLY A 33 10.00 3.51 -2.95
CA GLY A 33 11.32 3.94 -2.46
C GLY A 33 11.43 3.94 -0.93
N VAL A 34 10.73 3.02 -0.26
CA VAL A 34 10.72 2.90 1.21
C VAL A 34 11.19 1.52 1.66
N SER A 35 11.43 1.35 2.96
CA SER A 35 11.65 0.02 3.54
C SER A 35 10.35 -0.79 3.58
N GLU A 36 10.46 -2.11 3.55
CA GLU A 36 9.29 -3.01 3.67
C GLU A 36 8.49 -2.75 4.95
N ARG A 37 9.18 -2.50 6.07
CA ARG A 37 8.53 -2.06 7.32
C ARG A 37 7.65 -0.82 7.11
N ASN A 38 8.12 0.17 6.35
CA ASN A 38 7.34 1.37 6.08
C ASN A 38 6.19 1.09 5.12
N ALA A 39 6.34 0.20 4.13
CA ALA A 39 5.23 -0.25 3.29
C ALA A 39 4.10 -0.86 4.12
N TYR A 40 4.42 -1.75 5.07
CA TYR A 40 3.42 -2.26 6.01
C TYR A 40 2.76 -1.16 6.84
N ARG A 41 3.53 -0.20 7.37
CA ARG A 41 2.96 0.91 8.15
C ARG A 41 2.02 1.79 7.33
N ILE A 42 2.32 1.98 6.05
CA ILE A 42 1.44 2.71 5.12
C ILE A 42 0.14 1.94 4.91
N LEU A 43 0.23 0.63 4.63
CA LEU A 43 -0.94 -0.23 4.44
C LEU A 43 -1.84 -0.27 5.69
N GLU A 44 -1.26 -0.44 6.88
CA GLU A 44 -2.00 -0.43 8.15
C GLU A 44 -2.62 0.93 8.44
N TYR A 45 -1.92 2.02 8.11
CA TYR A 45 -2.49 3.37 8.21
C TYR A 45 -3.69 3.54 7.27
N LEU A 46 -3.59 3.09 6.02
CA LEU A 46 -4.70 3.18 5.07
C LEU A 46 -5.91 2.35 5.53
N LYS A 47 -5.69 1.13 6.04
CA LYS A 47 -6.75 0.33 6.67
C LYS A 47 -7.43 1.04 7.83
N GLY A 48 -6.62 1.62 8.74
CA GLY A 48 -7.13 2.42 9.85
C GLY A 48 -7.86 3.70 9.42
N SER A 49 -7.67 4.16 8.18
CA SER A 49 -8.36 5.30 7.58
C SER A 49 -9.64 4.93 6.83
N GLY A 50 -10.08 3.67 6.90
CA GLY A 50 -11.32 3.18 6.29
C GLY A 50 -11.16 2.52 4.92
N TRP A 51 -9.93 2.27 4.48
CA TRP A 51 -9.69 1.52 3.23
C TRP A 51 -9.73 0.02 3.51
N GLU A 52 -10.70 -0.69 2.94
CA GLU A 52 -10.80 -2.16 3.09
C GLU A 52 -9.81 -2.91 2.20
N ILE A 53 -8.53 -2.85 2.57
CA ILE A 53 -7.42 -3.39 1.77
C ILE A 53 -7.09 -4.81 2.24
N HIS A 54 -7.04 -5.77 1.31
CA HIS A 54 -6.54 -7.11 1.55
C HIS A 54 -5.56 -7.54 0.46
N TYR A 55 -4.69 -8.51 0.77
CA TYR A 55 -3.77 -9.07 -0.23
C TYR A 55 -4.45 -10.19 -1.00
N SER A 56 -4.60 -10.03 -2.31
CA SER A 56 -5.09 -11.07 -3.22
C SER A 56 -3.91 -11.89 -3.73
N ARG A 57 -3.91 -13.18 -3.43
CA ARG A 57 -2.90 -14.12 -3.97
C ARG A 57 -3.08 -14.36 -5.47
N MET A 58 -4.31 -14.25 -5.98
CA MET A 58 -4.60 -14.44 -7.40
C MET A 58 -4.08 -13.28 -8.25
N GLN A 59 -4.19 -12.05 -7.73
CA GLN A 59 -3.73 -10.84 -8.41
C GLN A 59 -2.29 -10.46 -8.03
N GLU A 60 -1.68 -11.17 -7.08
CA GLU A 60 -0.41 -10.82 -6.44
C GLU A 60 -0.33 -9.33 -6.06
N SER A 61 -1.44 -8.78 -5.55
CA SER A 61 -1.56 -7.38 -5.21
C SER A 61 -2.51 -7.17 -4.04
N TYR A 62 -2.27 -6.12 -3.28
CA TYR A 62 -3.28 -5.48 -2.46
C TYR A 62 -4.40 -4.91 -3.34
N VAL A 63 -5.65 -5.19 -2.95
CA VAL A 63 -6.87 -4.77 -3.63
C VAL A 63 -7.91 -4.31 -2.60
N LEU A 64 -8.91 -3.56 -3.05
CA LEU A 64 -10.07 -3.19 -2.23
C LEU A 64 -11.06 -4.35 -2.17
N ASN A 65 -11.74 -4.53 -1.04
CA ASN A 65 -13.02 -5.23 -1.01
C ASN A 65 -14.10 -4.32 -1.61
N ASP A 66 -14.91 -4.86 -2.53
CA ASP A 66 -16.18 -4.26 -2.96
C ASP A 66 -17.32 -4.70 -2.04
#